data_AF-A0A2P7YGI7-F1
#
_entry.id   AF-A0A2P7YGI7-F1
#
_cell.length_a   1.000
_cell.length_b   1.000
_cell.length_c   1.000
_cell.angle_alpha   90.00
_cell.angle_beta   90.00
_cell.angle_gamma   90.00
#
_symmetry.space_group_name_H-M   'P 1'
#
loop_
_entity.id
_entity.type
_entity.pdbx_description
1 polymer ?
#
loop_
_entity_poly.entity_id
_entity_poly.type
_entity_poly.pdbx_seq_one_letter_code
_entity_poly.pdbx_strand_id
1 'polypeptide(L)'
;MATEGVVQRSDVNRTTIFLLRTLNMFSKASRWSPTIQKDFRVHRDATQVYEGHVHEVCRDLVKSRSAVVSKVALLLMQCCSQENYQDASLDLGVAFQANKRSGPRRQLGPTYDNDIAKMAMADLEQHASRGSVLAASLIAELVSSTQDPKASMRPWQRAIDLALRNHEALEQEVVAARFEHLRKPWVEAANVIWQVDQSKAREYLRIGMQMDDADAYAIYALQNYAYMHENDYIFLEWLNAATKAAASGSVRSAVALAHHYANSSATDLEEMLHPDRPEPTQSEKLKQRLELAYLWMTSKQKYQERSKAIADEDADRRAYNTIARVKRAEKGLNDYQASVAEFEASCKTPQDRIQMAIQWLELAHGYFNVEAALDLAFLHSRKYVYQLCNMQLAIKHPDDQTDEDIREILPDYEEYFGKDPELQEPYDGTKDLPSKTPDGRMILRRGIENPFYSEQKVKAYLCSVAYCRLAMQNVKSAGAKTWADKRDVEDKWYMFPDVASHNEQVIETCWQKAQKYADELGVDLWHDATPSMEPAMLYRHQGK
;
A
#
# COMPACT_ATOMS: atom_id res chain seq x y z
N MET A 1 26.45 -11.49 13.52
CA MET A 1 27.20 -10.22 13.39
C MET A 1 27.83 -10.18 12.00
N ALA A 2 27.11 -9.67 11.02
CA ALA A 2 27.62 -9.37 9.69
C ALA A 2 27.80 -7.85 9.63
N THR A 3 29.04 -7.38 9.56
CA THR A 3 29.34 -5.96 9.40
C THR A 3 29.03 -5.54 7.98
N GLU A 4 28.27 -4.45 7.86
CA GLU A 4 27.98 -3.70 6.64
C GLU A 4 29.23 -3.55 5.74
N GLY A 5 29.05 -3.76 4.43
CA GLY A 5 29.34 -2.82 3.34
C GLY A 5 30.71 -2.12 3.20
N VAL A 6 31.64 -2.27 4.13
CA VAL A 6 32.98 -1.67 4.05
C VAL A 6 33.96 -2.79 3.73
N VAL A 7 34.24 -2.99 2.44
CA VAL A 7 35.33 -3.86 2.00
C VAL A 7 36.60 -3.34 2.68
N GLN A 8 37.17 -4.12 3.61
CA GLN A 8 38.37 -3.70 4.31
C GLN A 8 39.49 -3.46 3.29
N ARG A 9 40.39 -2.52 3.56
CA ARG A 9 41.49 -2.18 2.64
C ARG A 9 42.35 -3.40 2.27
N SER A 10 42.45 -4.38 3.17
CA SER A 10 43.07 -5.68 2.92
C SER A 10 42.33 -6.51 1.86
N ASP A 11 41.01 -6.46 1.85
CA ASP A 11 40.17 -7.23 0.94
C ASP A 11 40.10 -6.59 -0.44
N VAL A 12 40.09 -5.26 -0.54
CA VAL A 12 40.28 -4.55 -1.82
C VAL A 12 41.59 -4.95 -2.48
N ASN A 13 42.68 -5.01 -1.69
CA ASN A 13 44.00 -5.42 -2.17
C ASN A 13 44.00 -6.87 -2.65
N ARG A 14 43.36 -7.80 -1.91
CA ARG A 14 43.24 -9.21 -2.30
C ARG A 14 42.44 -9.40 -3.59
N THR A 15 41.28 -8.75 -3.71
CA THR A 15 40.45 -8.81 -4.92
C THR A 15 41.17 -8.22 -6.13
N THR A 16 41.91 -7.12 -5.95
CA THR A 16 42.74 -6.54 -7.00
C THR A 16 43.83 -7.50 -7.46
N ILE A 17 44.56 -8.14 -6.52
CA ILE A 17 45.59 -9.13 -6.84
C ILE A 17 44.99 -10.35 -7.54
N PHE A 18 43.82 -10.83 -7.10
CA PHE A 18 43.09 -11.91 -7.74
C PHE A 18 42.77 -11.57 -9.20
N LEU A 19 42.18 -10.40 -9.45
CA LEU A 19 41.81 -9.96 -10.81
C LEU A 19 43.06 -9.79 -11.70
N LEU A 20 44.13 -9.20 -11.20
CA LEU A 20 45.38 -9.05 -11.96
C LEU A 20 45.98 -10.40 -12.38
N ARG A 21 45.86 -11.43 -11.53
CA ARG A 21 46.35 -12.80 -11.83
C ARG A 21 45.45 -13.55 -12.80
N THR A 22 44.15 -13.28 -12.79
CA THR A 22 43.17 -14.08 -13.53
C THR A 22 42.72 -13.42 -14.84
N LEU A 23 42.68 -12.09 -14.95
CA LEU A 23 42.14 -11.37 -16.11
C LEU A 23 42.67 -11.86 -17.47
N ASN A 24 43.99 -11.98 -17.62
CA ASN A 24 44.59 -12.42 -18.90
C ASN A 24 44.22 -13.88 -19.24
N MET A 25 44.17 -14.75 -18.23
CA MET A 25 43.80 -16.15 -18.39
C MET A 25 42.34 -16.31 -18.80
N PHE A 26 41.43 -15.64 -18.09
CA PHE A 26 40.00 -15.72 -18.33
C PHE A 26 39.59 -14.96 -19.60
N SER A 27 40.33 -13.91 -20.01
CA SER A 27 40.09 -13.20 -21.27
C SER A 27 40.24 -14.07 -22.52
N LYS A 28 41.06 -15.12 -22.43
CA LYS A 28 41.28 -16.10 -23.51
C LYS A 28 40.24 -17.22 -23.50
N ALA A 29 39.47 -17.35 -22.43
CA ALA A 29 38.44 -18.37 -22.33
C ALA A 29 37.24 -18.01 -23.22
N SER A 30 36.80 -18.98 -24.02
CA SER A 30 35.61 -18.80 -24.85
C SER A 30 34.31 -18.96 -24.05
N ARG A 31 34.30 -19.81 -23.02
CA ARG A 31 33.16 -20.17 -22.15
C ARG A 31 33.62 -20.76 -20.81
N TRP A 32 32.70 -20.87 -19.85
CA TRP A 32 32.92 -21.62 -18.62
C TRP A 32 33.26 -23.08 -18.92
N SER A 33 34.15 -23.66 -18.12
CA SER A 33 34.52 -25.08 -18.17
C SER A 33 35.02 -25.55 -16.80
N PRO A 34 35.09 -26.86 -16.55
CA PRO A 34 35.69 -27.40 -15.32
C PRO A 34 37.14 -26.95 -15.09
N THR A 35 37.91 -26.71 -16.16
CA THR A 35 39.26 -26.17 -16.08
C THR A 35 39.26 -24.73 -15.55
N ILE A 36 38.36 -23.89 -16.07
CA ILE A 36 38.20 -22.51 -15.62
C ILE A 36 37.76 -22.46 -14.15
N GLN A 37 36.86 -23.35 -13.72
CA GLN A 37 36.46 -23.46 -12.31
C GLN A 37 37.64 -23.85 -11.41
N LYS A 38 38.47 -24.80 -11.86
CA LYS A 38 39.65 -25.23 -11.12
C LYS A 38 40.65 -24.09 -10.97
N ASP A 39 40.93 -23.36 -12.06
CA ASP A 39 41.85 -22.23 -12.04
C ASP A 39 41.33 -21.09 -11.16
N PHE A 40 40.02 -20.82 -11.20
CA PHE A 40 39.35 -19.90 -10.28
C PHE A 40 39.62 -20.27 -8.83
N ARG A 41 39.37 -21.52 -8.42
CA ARG A 41 39.61 -22.00 -7.04
C ARG A 41 41.07 -21.82 -6.62
N VAL A 42 42.00 -22.26 -7.46
CA VAL A 42 43.44 -22.17 -7.18
C VAL A 42 43.85 -20.73 -6.92
N HIS A 43 43.41 -19.79 -7.76
CA HIS A 43 43.78 -18.38 -7.61
C HIS A 43 43.04 -17.71 -6.47
N ARG A 44 41.77 -18.07 -6.22
CA ARG A 44 41.00 -17.59 -5.09
C ARG A 44 41.67 -18.00 -3.78
N ASP A 45 41.98 -19.28 -3.63
CA ASP A 45 42.60 -19.84 -2.42
C ASP A 45 44.00 -19.25 -2.20
N ALA A 46 44.78 -19.08 -3.27
CA ALA A 46 46.11 -18.46 -3.21
C ALA A 46 46.08 -16.96 -2.85
N THR A 47 44.96 -16.28 -3.08
CA THR A 47 44.78 -14.85 -2.74
C THR A 47 43.93 -14.64 -1.49
N GLN A 48 43.34 -15.71 -0.95
CA GLN A 48 42.41 -15.69 0.17
C GLN A 48 41.26 -14.69 -0.05
N VAL A 49 40.81 -14.54 -1.29
CA VAL A 49 39.68 -13.65 -1.62
C VAL A 49 38.37 -14.40 -1.42
N TYR A 50 37.39 -13.73 -0.82
CA TYR A 50 36.03 -14.24 -0.68
C TYR A 50 35.26 -14.13 -2.00
N GLU A 51 34.45 -15.13 -2.34
CA GLU A 51 33.68 -15.17 -3.60
C GLU A 51 32.71 -13.99 -3.70
N GLY A 52 32.14 -13.55 -2.58
CA GLY A 52 31.26 -12.38 -2.55
C GLY A 52 31.96 -11.09 -2.97
N HIS A 53 33.23 -10.90 -2.61
CA HIS A 53 34.00 -9.73 -3.06
C HIS A 53 34.31 -9.79 -4.55
N VAL A 54 34.65 -10.97 -5.07
CA VAL A 54 34.86 -11.16 -6.51
C VAL A 54 33.56 -10.90 -7.26
N HIS A 55 32.44 -11.42 -6.77
CA HIS A 55 31.12 -11.22 -7.33
C HIS A 55 30.74 -9.74 -7.42
N GLU A 56 30.86 -8.98 -6.33
CA GLU A 56 30.50 -7.55 -6.31
C GLU A 56 31.29 -6.74 -7.34
N VAL A 57 32.61 -6.98 -7.45
CA VAL A 57 33.43 -6.32 -8.47
C VAL A 57 33.00 -6.75 -9.88
N CYS A 58 32.72 -8.04 -10.09
CA CYS A 58 32.28 -8.52 -11.39
C CYS A 58 30.93 -7.95 -11.79
N ARG A 59 29.97 -7.82 -10.87
CA ARG A 59 28.65 -7.22 -11.15
C ARG A 59 28.76 -5.82 -11.75
N ASP A 60 29.70 -5.01 -11.26
CA ASP A 60 29.95 -3.68 -11.80
C ASP A 60 30.66 -3.75 -13.16
N LEU A 61 31.62 -4.66 -13.31
CA LEU A 61 32.37 -4.86 -14.56
C LEU A 61 31.54 -5.45 -15.69
N VAL A 62 30.47 -6.19 -15.41
CA VAL A 62 29.52 -6.69 -16.44
C VAL A 62 28.94 -5.54 -17.26
N LYS A 63 28.76 -4.36 -16.66
CA LYS A 63 28.24 -3.15 -17.31
C LYS A 63 29.30 -2.40 -18.15
N SER A 64 30.53 -2.89 -18.20
CA SER A 64 31.63 -2.27 -18.93
C SER A 64 31.35 -2.19 -20.44
N ARG A 65 31.81 -1.11 -21.08
CA ARG A 65 31.79 -0.95 -22.54
C ARG A 65 32.73 -1.91 -23.27
N SER A 66 33.73 -2.46 -22.56
CA SER A 66 34.64 -3.45 -23.13
C SER A 66 33.99 -4.84 -23.09
N ALA A 67 33.72 -5.39 -24.27
CA ALA A 67 33.14 -6.73 -24.42
C ALA A 67 34.00 -7.81 -23.74
N VAL A 68 35.34 -7.67 -23.77
CA VAL A 68 36.27 -8.60 -23.11
C VAL A 68 36.10 -8.53 -21.60
N VAL A 69 36.02 -7.32 -21.02
CA VAL A 69 35.86 -7.13 -19.57
C VAL A 69 34.52 -7.64 -19.09
N SER A 70 33.43 -7.29 -19.79
CA SER A 70 32.08 -7.76 -19.49
C SER A 70 31.99 -9.29 -19.55
N LYS A 71 32.61 -9.90 -20.57
CA LYS A 71 32.68 -11.37 -20.69
C LYS A 71 33.44 -12.04 -19.55
N VAL A 72 34.61 -11.52 -19.18
CA VAL A 72 35.39 -12.07 -18.06
C VAL A 72 34.63 -11.94 -16.75
N ALA A 73 33.95 -10.80 -16.54
CA ALA A 73 33.12 -10.60 -15.37
C ALA A 73 31.99 -11.65 -15.28
N LEU A 74 31.30 -11.93 -16.39
CA LEU A 74 30.30 -13.01 -16.44
C LEU A 74 30.89 -14.39 -16.13
N LEU A 75 32.06 -14.72 -16.68
CA LEU A 75 32.74 -16.00 -16.40
C LEU A 75 33.10 -16.15 -14.92
N LEU A 76 33.59 -15.07 -14.30
CA LEU A 76 33.93 -15.07 -12.88
C LEU A 76 32.67 -15.16 -12.00
N MET A 77 31.57 -14.52 -12.39
CA MET A 77 30.27 -14.69 -11.72
C MET A 77 29.78 -16.14 -11.82
N GLN A 78 29.92 -16.80 -12.99
CA GLN A 78 29.63 -18.22 -13.12
C GLN A 78 30.49 -19.06 -12.17
N CYS A 79 31.77 -18.72 -12.02
CA CYS A 79 32.61 -19.42 -11.06
C CYS A 79 32.16 -19.23 -9.61
N CYS A 80 31.74 -18.01 -9.23
CA CYS A 80 31.16 -17.74 -7.91
C CYS A 80 29.87 -18.55 -7.69
N SER A 81 28.99 -18.62 -8.69
CA SER A 81 27.76 -19.43 -8.67
C SER A 81 28.06 -20.91 -8.39
N GLN A 82 29.07 -21.46 -9.06
CA GLN A 82 29.52 -22.85 -8.89
C GLN A 82 30.24 -23.12 -7.55
N GLU A 83 30.64 -22.08 -6.82
CA GLU A 83 31.06 -22.18 -5.41
C GLU A 83 29.87 -22.12 -4.43
N ASN A 84 28.63 -22.18 -4.94
CA ASN A 84 27.37 -22.02 -4.20
C ASN A 84 27.16 -20.60 -3.64
N TYR A 85 27.72 -19.56 -4.25
CA TYR A 85 27.42 -18.19 -3.87
C TYR A 85 26.11 -17.72 -4.51
N GLN A 86 25.04 -17.70 -3.71
CA GLN A 86 23.66 -17.49 -4.17
C GLN A 86 23.43 -16.18 -4.94
N ASP A 87 24.02 -15.07 -4.48
CA ASP A 87 23.88 -13.76 -5.14
C ASP A 87 24.40 -13.80 -6.58
N ALA A 88 25.46 -14.57 -6.85
CA ALA A 88 25.94 -14.77 -8.21
C ALA A 88 24.92 -15.55 -9.06
N SER A 89 24.31 -16.60 -8.51
CA SER A 89 23.25 -17.37 -9.19
C SER A 89 22.05 -16.48 -9.53
N LEU A 90 21.65 -15.60 -8.59
CA LEU A 90 20.56 -14.64 -8.77
C LEU A 90 20.89 -13.60 -9.84
N ASP A 91 22.06 -12.95 -9.78
CA ASP A 91 22.47 -11.93 -10.75
C ASP A 91 22.67 -12.54 -12.16
N LEU A 92 23.13 -13.78 -12.27
CA LEU A 92 23.19 -14.51 -13.55
C LEU A 92 21.78 -14.78 -14.11
N GLY A 93 20.82 -15.14 -13.26
CA GLY A 93 19.42 -15.29 -13.64
C GLY A 93 18.80 -13.99 -14.17
N VAL A 94 19.05 -12.87 -13.48
CA VAL A 94 18.59 -11.54 -13.93
C VAL A 94 19.25 -11.11 -15.24
N ALA A 95 20.56 -11.32 -15.38
CA ALA A 95 21.29 -11.02 -16.62
C ALA A 95 20.71 -11.78 -17.83
N PHE A 96 20.30 -13.02 -17.63
CA PHE A 96 19.61 -13.81 -18.65
C PHE A 96 18.26 -13.20 -19.07
N GLN A 97 17.44 -12.76 -18.11
CA GLN A 97 16.16 -12.10 -18.40
C GLN A 97 16.35 -10.82 -19.23
N ALA A 98 17.35 -9.99 -18.86
CA ALA A 98 17.67 -8.75 -19.56
C ALA A 98 18.14 -8.98 -21.01
N ASN A 99 18.94 -10.03 -21.25
CA ASN A 99 19.41 -10.38 -22.60
C ASN A 99 18.28 -10.90 -23.51
N LYS A 100 17.27 -11.57 -22.97
CA LYS A 100 16.08 -11.96 -23.76
C LYS A 100 15.20 -10.77 -24.17
N ARG A 101 15.10 -9.75 -23.31
CA ARG A 101 14.32 -8.52 -23.59
C ARG A 101 15.06 -7.56 -24.52
N SER A 102 16.39 -7.55 -24.47
CA SER A 102 17.25 -6.77 -25.34
C SER A 102 17.36 -7.44 -26.71
N GLY A 103 16.75 -6.88 -27.75
CA GLY A 103 16.89 -7.38 -29.13
C GLY A 103 18.37 -7.53 -29.59
N PRO A 104 18.63 -7.98 -30.82
CA PRO A 104 19.90 -8.56 -31.28
C PRO A 104 21.19 -7.71 -31.14
N ARG A 105 21.13 -6.46 -30.68
CA ARG A 105 22.26 -5.53 -30.57
C ARG A 105 23.19 -5.74 -29.36
N ARG A 106 22.84 -6.59 -28.38
CA ARG A 106 23.66 -6.89 -27.18
C ARG A 106 23.98 -8.38 -26.98
N GLN A 107 23.72 -9.23 -27.97
CA GLN A 107 23.94 -10.67 -27.84
C GLN A 107 25.44 -10.98 -27.76
N LEU A 108 25.86 -11.66 -26.69
CA LEU A 108 27.21 -12.24 -26.57
C LEU A 108 27.36 -13.51 -27.43
N GLY A 109 26.29 -13.91 -28.12
CA GLY A 109 26.22 -14.99 -29.10
C GLY A 109 25.19 -16.05 -28.69
N PRO A 110 24.42 -16.65 -29.63
CA PRO A 110 23.27 -17.51 -29.30
C PRO A 110 23.60 -18.75 -28.45
N THR A 111 24.81 -19.28 -28.58
CA THR A 111 25.28 -20.46 -27.85
C THR A 111 25.79 -20.12 -26.45
N TYR A 112 26.42 -18.95 -26.28
CA TYR A 112 26.95 -18.49 -25.00
C TYR A 112 25.82 -18.15 -24.01
N ASP A 113 24.77 -17.50 -24.51
CA ASP A 113 23.61 -17.09 -23.71
C ASP A 113 22.77 -18.30 -23.24
N ASN A 114 22.67 -19.35 -24.06
CA ASN A 114 21.93 -20.57 -23.71
C ASN A 114 22.65 -21.44 -22.66
N ASP A 115 23.97 -21.50 -22.70
CA ASP A 115 24.76 -22.28 -21.73
C ASP A 115 24.78 -21.58 -20.35
N ILE A 116 24.90 -20.25 -20.32
CA ILE A 116 24.75 -19.44 -19.09
C ILE A 116 23.37 -19.66 -18.49
N ALA A 117 22.32 -19.59 -19.30
CA ALA A 117 20.95 -19.76 -18.85
C ALA A 117 20.70 -21.13 -18.21
N LYS A 118 21.17 -22.20 -18.85
CA LYS A 118 21.02 -23.57 -18.32
C LYS A 118 21.73 -23.75 -16.99
N MET A 119 22.94 -23.19 -16.88
CA MET A 119 23.72 -23.23 -15.64
C MET A 119 23.06 -22.42 -14.53
N ALA A 120 22.66 -21.17 -14.81
CA ALA A 120 21.99 -20.32 -13.84
C ALA A 120 20.69 -20.97 -13.35
N MET A 121 19.87 -21.54 -14.23
CA MET A 121 18.66 -22.27 -13.84
C MET A 121 18.96 -23.51 -12.98
N ALA A 122 20.01 -24.27 -13.30
CA ALA A 122 20.41 -25.44 -12.51
C ALA A 122 20.89 -25.03 -11.10
N ASP A 123 21.68 -23.97 -11.00
CA ASP A 123 22.20 -23.45 -9.74
C ASP A 123 21.06 -22.87 -8.89
N LEU A 124 20.15 -22.10 -9.50
CA LEU A 124 18.95 -21.60 -8.83
C LEU A 124 18.07 -22.76 -8.31
N GLU A 125 17.88 -23.81 -9.11
CA GLU A 125 17.09 -24.98 -8.72
C GLU A 125 17.76 -25.71 -7.54
N GLN A 126 19.09 -25.78 -7.53
CA GLN A 126 19.85 -26.30 -6.39
C GLN A 126 19.62 -25.46 -5.14
N HIS A 127 19.70 -24.12 -5.22
CA HIS A 127 19.42 -23.24 -4.08
C HIS A 127 17.96 -23.37 -3.60
N ALA A 128 17.00 -23.38 -4.52
CA ALA A 128 15.58 -23.56 -4.20
C ALA A 128 15.31 -24.92 -3.53
N SER A 129 15.96 -26.00 -3.98
CA SER A 129 15.86 -27.33 -3.36
C SER A 129 16.42 -27.38 -1.93
N ARG A 130 17.34 -26.48 -1.60
CA ARG A 130 17.88 -26.28 -0.24
C ARG A 130 17.05 -25.33 0.61
N GLY A 131 15.93 -24.82 0.08
CA GLY A 131 15.00 -23.97 0.81
C GLY A 131 15.15 -22.47 0.57
N SER A 132 16.01 -22.03 -0.37
CA SER A 132 16.14 -20.59 -0.67
C SER A 132 14.89 -20.08 -1.39
N VAL A 133 14.16 -19.17 -0.73
CA VAL A 133 12.98 -18.51 -1.27
C VAL A 133 13.33 -17.64 -2.46
N LEU A 134 14.40 -16.82 -2.38
CA LEU A 134 14.83 -15.91 -3.44
C LEU A 134 15.04 -16.63 -4.77
N ALA A 135 15.74 -17.78 -4.73
CA ALA A 135 15.98 -18.58 -5.93
C ALA A 135 14.67 -19.17 -6.50
N ALA A 136 13.76 -19.64 -5.64
CA ALA A 136 12.48 -20.16 -6.07
C ALA A 136 11.60 -19.06 -6.72
N SER A 137 11.57 -17.87 -6.11
CA SER A 137 10.87 -16.69 -6.65
C SER A 137 11.46 -16.27 -8.00
N LEU A 138 12.80 -16.20 -8.13
CA LEU A 138 13.43 -15.84 -9.40
C LEU A 138 13.16 -16.88 -10.49
N ILE A 139 13.16 -18.18 -10.15
CA ILE A 139 12.75 -19.23 -11.11
C ILE A 139 11.33 -18.97 -11.60
N ALA A 140 10.39 -18.65 -10.70
CA ALA A 140 9.01 -18.37 -11.06
C ALA A 140 8.88 -17.13 -11.95
N GLU A 141 9.62 -16.06 -11.65
CA GLU A 141 9.67 -14.85 -12.48
C GLU A 141 10.26 -15.14 -13.88
N LEU A 142 11.32 -15.94 -13.95
CA LEU A 142 11.94 -16.34 -15.21
C LEU A 142 10.98 -17.17 -16.08
N VAL A 143 10.24 -18.11 -15.48
CA VAL A 143 9.16 -18.84 -16.17
C VAL A 143 8.08 -17.88 -16.67
N SER A 144 7.62 -16.96 -15.81
CA SER A 144 6.61 -15.95 -16.15
C SER A 144 7.05 -15.06 -17.33
N SER A 145 8.33 -14.73 -17.41
CA SER A 145 8.87 -13.88 -18.48
C SER A 145 9.07 -14.60 -19.83
N THR A 146 9.02 -15.93 -19.84
CA THR A 146 9.35 -16.75 -21.01
C THR A 146 8.22 -17.64 -21.50
N GLN A 147 7.17 -17.80 -20.69
CA GLN A 147 6.01 -18.66 -20.94
C GLN A 147 4.71 -17.90 -20.63
N ASP A 148 3.57 -18.52 -20.92
CA ASP A 148 2.25 -18.03 -20.51
C ASP A 148 2.22 -17.86 -18.97
N PRO A 149 1.70 -16.74 -18.43
CA PRO A 149 1.48 -16.56 -17.00
C PRO A 149 0.86 -17.78 -16.30
N LYS A 150 -0.04 -18.55 -16.93
CA LYS A 150 -0.58 -19.79 -16.34
C LYS A 150 0.48 -20.84 -16.02
N ALA A 151 1.52 -20.94 -16.86
CA ALA A 151 2.61 -21.89 -16.66
C ALA A 151 3.46 -21.54 -15.42
N SER A 152 3.44 -20.28 -14.99
CA SER A 152 4.17 -19.81 -13.81
C SER A 152 3.48 -20.08 -12.47
N MET A 153 2.19 -20.44 -12.46
CA MET A 153 1.42 -20.65 -11.22
C MET A 153 2.05 -21.71 -10.31
N ARG A 154 2.52 -22.83 -10.87
CA ARG A 154 3.17 -23.90 -10.09
C ARG A 154 4.51 -23.46 -9.50
N PRO A 155 5.44 -22.86 -10.28
CA PRO A 155 6.63 -22.23 -9.72
C PRO A 155 6.34 -21.20 -8.61
N TRP A 156 5.36 -20.31 -8.81
CA TRP A 156 4.98 -19.34 -7.79
C TRP A 156 4.44 -19.99 -6.52
N GLN A 157 3.55 -20.98 -6.66
CA GLN A 157 3.06 -21.73 -5.50
C GLN A 157 4.20 -22.37 -4.72
N ARG A 158 5.19 -22.97 -5.39
CA ARG A 158 6.38 -23.53 -4.73
C ARG A 158 7.17 -22.47 -3.97
N ALA A 159 7.37 -21.29 -4.54
CA ALA A 159 8.07 -20.19 -3.89
C ALA A 159 7.33 -19.71 -2.63
N ILE A 160 6.00 -19.58 -2.71
CA ILE A 160 5.14 -19.22 -1.59
C ILE A 160 5.20 -20.29 -0.49
N ASP A 161 5.05 -21.58 -0.85
CA ASP A 161 5.11 -22.68 0.12
C ASP A 161 6.46 -22.72 0.85
N LEU A 162 7.56 -22.40 0.16
CA LEU A 162 8.89 -22.27 0.78
C LEU A 162 8.96 -21.06 1.71
N ALA A 163 8.43 -19.91 1.28
CA ALA A 163 8.40 -18.70 2.09
C ALA A 163 7.62 -18.91 3.40
N LEU A 164 6.47 -19.58 3.34
CA LEU A 164 5.67 -19.90 4.52
C LEU A 164 6.38 -20.87 5.47
N ARG A 165 7.07 -21.89 4.94
CA ARG A 165 7.82 -22.86 5.77
C ARG A 165 9.06 -22.27 6.43
N ASN A 166 9.71 -21.32 5.76
CA ASN A 166 10.99 -20.76 6.17
C ASN A 166 10.87 -19.29 6.62
N HIS A 167 9.67 -18.85 7.01
CA HIS A 167 9.36 -17.44 7.23
C HIS A 167 10.31 -16.75 8.22
N GLU A 168 10.53 -17.34 9.40
CA GLU A 168 11.43 -16.78 10.42
C GLU A 168 12.86 -16.61 9.90
N ALA A 169 13.35 -17.57 9.12
CA ALA A 169 14.69 -17.50 8.54
C ALA A 169 14.77 -16.44 7.44
N LEU A 170 13.70 -16.27 6.66
CA LEU A 170 13.62 -15.30 5.58
C LEU A 170 13.66 -13.86 6.10
N GLU A 171 12.97 -13.57 7.20
CA GLU A 171 12.98 -12.24 7.84
C GLU A 171 14.35 -11.87 8.43
N GLN A 172 15.09 -12.86 8.93
CA GLN A 172 16.40 -12.66 9.54
C GLN A 172 17.55 -12.63 8.53
N GLU A 173 17.32 -13.14 7.32
CA GLU A 173 18.33 -13.14 6.26
C GLU A 173 18.69 -11.68 5.91
N VAL A 174 19.94 -11.43 5.50
CA VAL A 174 20.32 -10.13 4.95
C VAL A 174 20.35 -10.28 3.44
N VAL A 175 19.41 -9.64 2.76
CA VAL A 175 19.31 -9.68 1.31
C VAL A 175 19.74 -8.35 0.73
N ALA A 176 20.44 -8.42 -0.40
CA ALA A 176 20.77 -7.21 -1.10
C ALA A 176 19.50 -6.55 -1.63
N ALA A 177 19.37 -5.23 -1.46
CA ALA A 177 18.15 -4.47 -1.80
C ALA A 177 17.57 -4.76 -3.20
N ARG A 178 18.42 -5.10 -4.18
CA ARG A 178 17.99 -5.48 -5.55
C ARG A 178 17.14 -6.75 -5.62
N PHE A 179 17.23 -7.63 -4.64
CA PHE A 179 16.48 -8.89 -4.55
C PHE A 179 15.39 -8.88 -3.48
N GLU A 180 15.16 -7.74 -2.80
CA GLU A 180 14.21 -7.67 -1.68
C GLU A 180 12.79 -8.09 -2.10
N HIS A 181 12.36 -7.68 -3.30
CA HIS A 181 11.06 -8.06 -3.86
C HIS A 181 10.88 -9.59 -3.99
N LEU A 182 11.96 -10.35 -4.21
CA LEU A 182 11.90 -11.81 -4.33
C LEU A 182 11.56 -12.51 -3.00
N ARG A 183 11.65 -11.81 -1.88
CA ARG A 183 11.22 -12.30 -0.55
C ARG A 183 9.72 -12.31 -0.38
N LYS A 184 9.00 -11.60 -1.24
CA LYS A 184 7.54 -11.44 -1.21
C LYS A 184 6.90 -12.15 -2.40
N PRO A 185 7.08 -13.48 -2.55
CA PRO A 185 6.59 -14.20 -3.73
C PRO A 185 5.08 -14.10 -3.92
N TRP A 186 4.30 -13.88 -2.86
CA TRP A 186 2.86 -13.66 -2.96
C TRP A 186 2.49 -12.36 -3.69
N VAL A 187 3.26 -11.29 -3.50
CA VAL A 187 3.05 -10.00 -4.21
C VAL A 187 3.36 -10.19 -5.69
N GLU A 188 4.53 -10.74 -6.00
CA GLU A 188 4.98 -10.93 -7.38
C GLU A 188 4.09 -11.92 -8.13
N ALA A 189 3.72 -13.04 -7.50
CA ALA A 189 2.78 -14.00 -8.07
C ALA A 189 1.43 -13.35 -8.36
N ALA A 190 0.89 -12.56 -7.43
CA ALA A 190 -0.38 -11.88 -7.63
C ALA A 190 -0.33 -10.93 -8.83
N ASN A 191 0.72 -10.11 -8.96
CA ASN A 191 0.89 -9.18 -10.06
C ASN A 191 0.93 -9.87 -11.43
N VAL A 192 1.63 -11.00 -11.53
CA VAL A 192 1.73 -11.78 -12.78
C VAL A 192 0.41 -12.46 -13.12
N ILE A 193 -0.27 -13.05 -12.12
CA ILE A 193 -1.47 -13.87 -12.33
C ILE A 193 -2.74 -13.03 -12.45
N TRP A 194 -2.75 -11.79 -11.98
CA TRP A 194 -3.94 -10.92 -11.94
C TRP A 194 -4.71 -10.85 -13.26
N GLN A 195 -4.00 -10.71 -14.38
CA GLN A 195 -4.60 -10.56 -15.71
C GLN A 195 -5.23 -11.85 -16.24
N VAL A 196 -4.95 -12.99 -15.61
CA VAL A 196 -5.33 -14.31 -16.10
C VAL A 196 -6.30 -15.02 -15.14
N ASP A 197 -6.08 -14.88 -13.84
CA ASP A 197 -6.92 -15.46 -12.79
C ASP A 197 -6.93 -14.54 -11.56
N GLN A 198 -7.88 -13.60 -11.54
CA GLN A 198 -8.04 -12.66 -10.43
C GLN A 198 -8.35 -13.36 -9.11
N SER A 199 -9.06 -14.49 -9.14
CA SER A 199 -9.40 -15.25 -7.93
C SER A 199 -8.14 -15.80 -7.28
N LYS A 200 -7.27 -16.44 -8.08
CA LYS A 200 -5.99 -16.95 -7.58
C LYS A 200 -5.04 -15.83 -7.15
N ALA A 201 -5.00 -14.72 -7.88
CA ALA A 201 -4.18 -13.58 -7.50
C ALA A 201 -4.62 -12.98 -6.14
N ARG A 202 -5.93 -12.87 -5.88
CA ARG A 202 -6.48 -12.49 -4.57
C ARG A 202 -6.08 -13.47 -3.47
N GLU A 203 -6.09 -14.78 -3.74
CA GLU A 203 -5.64 -15.79 -2.79
C GLU A 203 -4.17 -15.59 -2.41
N TYR A 204 -3.29 -15.28 -3.38
CA TYR A 204 -1.90 -14.97 -3.09
C TYR A 204 -1.75 -13.72 -2.23
N LEU A 205 -2.46 -12.64 -2.54
CA LEU A 205 -2.43 -11.43 -1.71
C LEU A 205 -2.92 -11.70 -0.29
N ARG A 206 -3.97 -12.52 -0.11
CA ARG A 206 -4.46 -12.94 1.21
C ARG A 206 -3.40 -13.68 2.03
N ILE A 207 -2.59 -14.52 1.38
CA ILE A 207 -1.45 -15.16 2.05
C ILE A 207 -0.48 -14.08 2.55
N GLY A 208 -0.12 -13.10 1.71
CA GLY A 208 0.74 -11.98 2.12
C GLY A 208 0.16 -11.16 3.28
N MET A 209 -1.15 -10.91 3.27
CA MET A 209 -1.87 -10.22 4.35
C MET A 209 -1.84 -11.03 5.65
N GLN A 210 -1.94 -12.36 5.60
CA GLN A 210 -1.77 -13.23 6.78
C GLN A 210 -0.36 -13.16 7.37
N MET A 211 0.64 -12.83 6.54
CA MET A 211 2.02 -12.58 6.96
C MET A 211 2.26 -11.11 7.37
N ASP A 212 1.19 -10.30 7.50
CA ASP A 212 1.23 -8.86 7.81
C ASP A 212 2.09 -8.02 6.84
N ASP A 213 2.19 -8.44 5.57
CA ASP A 213 2.94 -7.70 4.56
C ASP A 213 2.19 -6.46 4.06
N ALA A 214 2.77 -5.29 4.32
CA ALA A 214 2.26 -3.98 3.89
C ALA A 214 2.00 -3.89 2.37
N ASP A 215 2.87 -4.47 1.54
CA ASP A 215 2.73 -4.40 0.08
C ASP A 215 1.55 -5.24 -0.40
N ALA A 216 1.31 -6.39 0.24
CA ALA A 216 0.18 -7.25 -0.06
C ALA A 216 -1.15 -6.54 0.28
N TYR A 217 -1.23 -5.89 1.44
CA TYR A 217 -2.38 -5.07 1.80
C TYR A 217 -2.62 -3.93 0.79
N ALA A 218 -1.56 -3.20 0.41
CA ALA A 218 -1.66 -2.07 -0.50
C ALA A 218 -2.17 -2.51 -1.88
N ILE A 219 -1.60 -3.57 -2.44
CA ILE A 219 -2.01 -4.10 -3.74
C ILE A 219 -3.44 -4.66 -3.68
N TYR A 220 -3.79 -5.38 -2.61
CA TYR A 220 -5.15 -5.88 -2.43
C TYR A 220 -6.17 -4.74 -2.40
N ALA A 221 -5.91 -3.70 -1.62
CA ALA A 221 -6.78 -2.53 -1.51
C ALA A 221 -6.96 -1.82 -2.87
N LEU A 222 -5.88 -1.60 -3.60
CA LEU A 222 -5.91 -0.92 -4.90
C LEU A 222 -6.68 -1.72 -5.95
N GLN A 223 -6.42 -3.03 -6.03
CA GLN A 223 -7.01 -3.87 -7.07
C GLN A 223 -8.48 -4.22 -6.80
N ASN A 224 -8.93 -4.12 -5.55
CA ASN A 224 -10.31 -4.43 -5.17
C ASN A 224 -11.17 -3.19 -4.88
N TYR A 225 -10.65 -1.98 -5.05
CA TYR A 225 -11.39 -0.74 -4.80
C TYR A 225 -12.72 -0.66 -5.57
N ALA A 226 -12.72 -1.01 -6.85
CA ALA A 226 -13.93 -1.00 -7.68
C ALA A 226 -14.98 -2.07 -7.27
N TYR A 227 -14.56 -3.09 -6.53
CA TYR A 227 -15.39 -4.24 -6.15
C TYR A 227 -15.75 -4.23 -4.66
N MET A 228 -15.31 -3.22 -3.91
CA MET A 228 -15.45 -3.19 -2.45
C MET A 228 -16.91 -3.18 -1.99
N HIS A 229 -17.86 -2.80 -2.86
CA HIS A 229 -19.30 -2.79 -2.54
C HIS A 229 -20.08 -3.97 -3.13
N GLU A 230 -19.42 -5.00 -3.69
CA GLU A 230 -20.11 -6.19 -4.21
C GLU A 230 -20.81 -6.99 -3.12
N ASN A 231 -20.13 -7.14 -1.97
CA ASN A 231 -20.71 -7.70 -0.75
C ASN A 231 -19.91 -7.25 0.47
N ASP A 232 -20.53 -7.41 1.64
CA ASP A 232 -19.97 -6.98 2.92
C ASP A 232 -18.67 -7.70 3.31
N TYR A 233 -18.46 -8.96 2.87
CA TYR A 233 -17.21 -9.68 3.14
C TYR A 233 -16.02 -9.02 2.42
N ILE A 234 -16.19 -8.74 1.13
CA ILE A 234 -15.17 -8.08 0.30
C ILE A 234 -14.95 -6.67 0.81
N PHE A 235 -16.02 -5.97 1.21
CA PHE A 235 -15.94 -4.65 1.83
C PHE A 235 -15.05 -4.64 3.06
N LEU A 236 -15.30 -5.51 4.04
CA LEU A 236 -14.53 -5.56 5.28
C LEU A 236 -13.08 -5.97 5.05
N GLU A 237 -12.84 -6.90 4.12
CA GLU A 237 -11.50 -7.30 3.75
C GLU A 237 -10.73 -6.16 3.08
N TRP A 238 -11.36 -5.44 2.16
CA TRP A 238 -10.81 -4.24 1.54
C TRP A 238 -10.54 -3.15 2.57
N LEU A 239 -11.48 -2.89 3.49
CA LEU A 239 -11.36 -1.84 4.51
C LEU A 239 -10.16 -2.09 5.42
N ASN A 240 -9.97 -3.32 5.89
CA ASN A 240 -8.77 -3.65 6.65
C ASN A 240 -7.50 -3.51 5.81
N ALA A 241 -7.49 -4.03 4.58
CA ALA A 241 -6.32 -3.95 3.73
C ALA A 241 -5.92 -2.48 3.46
N ALA A 242 -6.89 -1.63 3.16
CA ALA A 242 -6.66 -0.22 2.95
C ALA A 242 -6.15 0.45 4.23
N THR A 243 -6.75 0.16 5.40
CA THR A 243 -6.37 0.75 6.70
C THR A 243 -4.96 0.34 7.11
N LYS A 244 -4.63 -0.96 7.02
CA LYS A 244 -3.30 -1.50 7.31
C LYS A 244 -2.26 -0.95 6.36
N ALA A 245 -2.55 -0.93 5.06
CA ALA A 245 -1.65 -0.36 4.07
C ALA A 245 -1.39 1.12 4.32
N ALA A 246 -2.44 1.92 4.61
CA ALA A 246 -2.31 3.33 4.90
C ALA A 246 -1.48 3.58 6.16
N ALA A 247 -1.73 2.82 7.24
CA ALA A 247 -0.94 2.87 8.47
C ALA A 247 0.54 2.52 8.25
N SER A 248 0.83 1.65 7.28
CA SER A 248 2.19 1.27 6.86
C SER A 248 2.82 2.24 5.83
N GLY A 249 2.15 3.35 5.50
CA GLY A 249 2.69 4.40 4.62
C GLY A 249 2.17 4.38 3.18
N SER A 250 1.21 3.51 2.82
CA SER A 250 0.60 3.53 1.48
C SER A 250 -0.30 4.75 1.30
N VAL A 251 0.25 5.76 0.63
CA VAL A 251 -0.44 7.02 0.34
C VAL A 251 -1.70 6.80 -0.50
N ARG A 252 -1.65 5.90 -1.49
CA ARG A 252 -2.82 5.62 -2.35
C ARG A 252 -3.94 4.94 -1.58
N SER A 253 -3.62 4.10 -0.60
CA SER A 253 -4.62 3.48 0.28
C SER A 253 -5.24 4.52 1.22
N ALA A 254 -4.45 5.47 1.73
CA ALA A 254 -4.97 6.58 2.53
C ALA A 254 -5.95 7.45 1.74
N VAL A 255 -5.60 7.82 0.50
CA VAL A 255 -6.52 8.57 -0.39
C VAL A 255 -7.79 7.78 -0.69
N ALA A 256 -7.68 6.47 -0.95
CA ALA A 256 -8.85 5.62 -1.21
C ALA A 256 -9.79 5.52 0.01
N LEU A 257 -9.25 5.40 1.22
CA LEU A 257 -10.03 5.44 2.47
C LEU A 257 -10.73 6.79 2.64
N ALA A 258 -10.02 7.88 2.37
CA ALA A 258 -10.61 9.20 2.46
C ALA A 258 -11.78 9.38 1.49
N HIS A 259 -11.62 8.92 0.25
CA HIS A 259 -12.70 8.95 -0.74
C HIS A 259 -13.88 8.07 -0.32
N HIS A 260 -13.63 6.90 0.28
CA HIS A 260 -14.69 6.07 0.85
C HIS A 260 -15.46 6.84 1.93
N TYR A 261 -14.78 7.33 2.96
CA TYR A 261 -15.44 8.03 4.07
C TYR A 261 -16.14 9.31 3.64
N ALA A 262 -15.55 10.10 2.74
CA ALA A 262 -16.16 11.35 2.29
C ALA A 262 -17.41 11.13 1.41
N ASN A 263 -17.46 10.03 0.65
CA ASN A 263 -18.48 9.86 -0.38
C ASN A 263 -19.54 8.79 -0.09
N SER A 264 -19.37 7.99 0.96
CA SER A 264 -20.33 6.95 1.33
C SER A 264 -21.00 7.25 2.66
N SER A 265 -22.25 6.79 2.81
CA SER A 265 -22.90 6.72 4.11
C SER A 265 -22.30 5.57 4.94
N ALA A 266 -22.53 5.59 6.25
CA ALA A 266 -22.22 4.43 7.09
C ALA A 266 -22.87 3.17 6.51
N THR A 267 -22.05 2.12 6.34
CA THR A 267 -22.52 0.82 5.86
C THR A 267 -23.34 0.16 6.97
N ASP A 268 -24.54 -0.31 6.63
CA ASP A 268 -25.33 -1.12 7.54
C ASP A 268 -24.71 -2.51 7.66
N LEU A 269 -24.01 -2.72 8.77
CA LEU A 269 -23.34 -3.97 9.10
C LEU A 269 -23.98 -4.63 10.33
N GLU A 270 -25.21 -4.26 10.71
CA GLU A 270 -25.87 -4.79 11.92
C GLU A 270 -25.94 -6.32 11.94
N GLU A 271 -26.20 -6.91 10.77
CA GLU A 271 -26.21 -8.36 10.59
C GLU A 271 -24.84 -9.02 10.83
N MET A 272 -23.75 -8.28 10.62
CA MET A 272 -22.38 -8.77 10.84
C MET A 272 -21.90 -8.51 12.26
N LEU A 273 -22.31 -7.37 12.82
CA LEU A 273 -21.90 -6.93 14.13
C LEU A 273 -22.50 -7.80 15.23
N HIS A 274 -23.80 -8.17 15.13
CA HIS A 274 -24.57 -8.88 16.16
C HIS A 274 -23.97 -8.68 17.57
N PRO A 275 -23.87 -7.42 18.04
CA PRO A 275 -22.92 -7.07 19.09
C PRO A 275 -23.31 -7.76 20.39
N ASP A 276 -22.33 -8.31 21.09
CA ASP A 276 -22.56 -8.91 22.41
C ASP A 276 -23.13 -7.81 23.33
N ARG A 277 -24.25 -8.10 24.01
CA ARG A 277 -24.76 -7.23 25.08
C ARG A 277 -23.73 -7.21 26.21
N PRO A 278 -23.16 -6.03 26.54
CA PRO A 278 -22.05 -5.92 27.48
C PRO A 278 -22.48 -6.36 28.89
N GLU A 279 -21.53 -6.84 29.68
CA GLU A 279 -21.78 -7.05 31.11
C GLU A 279 -22.04 -5.73 31.82
N PRO A 280 -22.92 -5.71 32.84
CA PRO A 280 -23.06 -4.53 33.68
C PRO A 280 -21.70 -4.17 34.30
N THR A 281 -21.37 -2.90 34.23
CA THR A 281 -20.13 -2.33 34.77
C THR A 281 -20.03 -2.58 36.27
N GLN A 282 -18.84 -2.46 36.86
CA GLN A 282 -18.68 -2.61 38.31
C GLN A 282 -19.57 -1.64 39.11
N SER A 283 -19.78 -0.43 38.57
CA SER A 283 -20.64 0.58 39.19
C SER A 283 -22.12 0.17 39.19
N GLU A 284 -22.60 -0.45 38.11
CA GLU A 284 -23.96 -0.95 37.99
C GLU A 284 -24.19 -2.19 38.85
N LYS A 285 -23.22 -3.12 38.86
CA LYS A 285 -23.22 -4.28 39.75
C LYS A 285 -23.26 -3.85 41.23
N LEU A 286 -22.56 -2.77 41.59
CA LEU A 286 -22.60 -2.20 42.94
C LEU A 286 -23.97 -1.58 43.26
N LYS A 287 -24.55 -0.79 42.34
CA LYS A 287 -25.89 -0.23 42.48
C LYS A 287 -26.95 -1.33 42.66
N GLN A 288 -26.92 -2.36 41.83
CA GLN A 288 -27.82 -3.52 41.92
C GLN A 288 -27.68 -4.23 43.28
N ARG A 289 -26.45 -4.41 43.80
CA ARG A 289 -26.24 -5.00 45.14
C ARG A 289 -26.79 -4.14 46.26
N LEU A 290 -26.60 -2.82 46.20
CA LEU A 290 -27.13 -1.89 47.20
C LEU A 290 -28.67 -1.84 47.15
N GLU A 291 -29.25 -1.85 45.95
CA GLU A 291 -30.69 -1.93 45.72
C GLU A 291 -31.26 -3.22 46.32
N LEU A 292 -30.64 -4.38 46.03
CA LEU A 292 -31.04 -5.66 46.59
C LEU A 292 -30.89 -5.70 48.12
N ALA A 293 -29.82 -5.13 48.69
CA ALA A 293 -29.65 -5.05 50.14
C ALA A 293 -30.75 -4.21 50.80
N TYR A 294 -31.11 -3.07 50.20
CA TYR A 294 -32.21 -2.23 50.68
C TYR A 294 -33.56 -2.95 50.58
N LEU A 295 -33.84 -3.61 49.45
CA LEU A 295 -35.08 -4.36 49.25
C LEU A 295 -35.17 -5.56 50.19
N TRP A 296 -34.06 -6.23 50.48
CA TRP A 296 -34.01 -7.34 51.44
C TRP A 296 -34.44 -6.89 52.84
N MET A 297 -34.04 -5.68 53.25
CA MET A 297 -34.40 -5.08 54.54
C MET A 297 -35.83 -4.50 54.57
N THR A 298 -36.39 -4.09 53.43
CA THR A 298 -37.67 -3.36 53.39
C THR A 298 -38.86 -4.17 52.87
N SER A 299 -38.65 -5.14 51.97
CA SER A 299 -39.72 -5.98 51.43
C SER A 299 -39.18 -7.27 50.81
N LYS A 300 -39.46 -8.41 51.48
CA LYS A 300 -39.07 -9.74 51.00
C LYS A 300 -39.63 -10.07 49.61
N GLN A 301 -40.86 -9.64 49.32
CA GLN A 301 -41.50 -9.88 48.02
C GLN A 301 -40.79 -9.09 46.90
N LYS A 302 -40.58 -7.78 47.09
CA LYS A 302 -39.88 -6.94 46.10
C LYS A 302 -38.43 -7.36 45.88
N TYR A 303 -37.76 -7.82 46.94
CA TYR A 303 -36.43 -8.42 46.84
C TYR A 303 -36.42 -9.64 45.90
N GLN A 304 -37.37 -10.56 46.09
CA GLN A 304 -37.46 -11.77 45.26
C GLN A 304 -37.77 -11.44 43.80
N GLU A 305 -38.70 -10.51 43.55
CA GLU A 305 -39.05 -10.03 42.21
C GLU A 305 -37.84 -9.38 41.50
N ARG A 306 -37.13 -8.46 42.18
CA ARG A 306 -35.98 -7.78 41.60
C ARG A 306 -34.78 -8.69 41.41
N SER A 307 -34.50 -9.58 42.37
CA SER A 307 -33.43 -10.58 42.25
C SER A 307 -33.69 -11.54 41.09
N LYS A 308 -34.95 -11.92 40.86
CA LYS A 308 -35.33 -12.75 39.71
C LYS A 308 -35.19 -11.98 38.41
N ALA A 309 -35.65 -10.73 38.35
CA ALA A 309 -35.50 -9.88 37.17
C ALA A 309 -34.04 -9.70 36.75
N ILE A 310 -33.11 -9.46 37.70
CA ILE A 310 -31.67 -9.37 37.39
C ILE A 310 -31.13 -10.70 36.85
N ALA A 311 -31.56 -11.83 37.42
CA ALA A 311 -31.13 -13.15 36.95
C ALA A 311 -31.69 -13.49 35.55
N ASP A 312 -32.94 -13.12 35.28
CA ASP A 312 -33.60 -13.28 33.99
C ASP A 312 -32.93 -12.37 32.93
N GLU A 313 -32.64 -11.10 33.26
CA GLU A 313 -31.86 -10.17 32.41
C GLU A 313 -30.48 -10.73 32.04
N ASP A 314 -29.76 -11.32 33.01
CA ASP A 314 -28.45 -11.95 32.79
C ASP A 314 -28.52 -13.27 32.00
N ALA A 315 -29.63 -14.02 32.13
CA ALA A 315 -29.87 -15.22 31.35
C ALA A 315 -30.20 -14.88 29.89
N ASP A 316 -31.07 -13.90 29.67
CA ASP A 316 -31.44 -13.38 28.36
C ASP A 316 -30.23 -12.77 27.64
N ARG A 317 -29.39 -12.01 28.36
CA ARG A 317 -28.13 -11.49 27.83
C ARG A 317 -27.21 -12.61 27.33
N ARG A 318 -27.00 -13.65 28.14
CA ARG A 318 -26.14 -14.80 27.76
C ARG A 318 -26.72 -15.60 26.60
N ALA A 319 -28.03 -15.82 26.59
CA ALA A 319 -28.72 -16.48 25.49
C ALA A 319 -28.58 -15.66 24.19
N TYR A 320 -28.81 -14.35 24.25
CA TYR A 320 -28.61 -13.43 23.13
C TYR A 320 -27.18 -13.47 22.61
N ASN A 321 -26.16 -13.31 23.46
CA ASN A 321 -24.76 -13.33 23.05
C ASN A 321 -24.37 -14.68 22.44
N THR A 322 -24.92 -15.79 22.95
CA THR A 322 -24.69 -17.12 22.37
C THR A 322 -25.30 -17.22 20.97
N ILE A 323 -26.55 -16.80 20.79
CA ILE A 323 -27.23 -16.78 19.48
C ILE A 323 -26.49 -15.88 18.50
N ALA A 324 -26.06 -14.69 18.94
CA ALA A 324 -25.29 -13.75 18.15
C ALA A 324 -23.97 -14.36 17.65
N ARG A 325 -23.22 -15.04 18.52
CA ARG A 325 -21.98 -15.75 18.14
C ARG A 325 -22.24 -16.91 17.19
N VAL A 326 -23.30 -17.68 17.40
CA VAL A 326 -23.70 -18.78 16.50
C VAL A 326 -24.06 -18.23 15.11
N LYS A 327 -24.86 -17.16 15.03
CA LYS A 327 -25.22 -16.52 13.76
C LYS A 327 -24.00 -15.96 13.00
N ARG A 328 -23.05 -15.36 13.72
CA ARG A 328 -21.77 -14.92 13.15
C ARG A 328 -20.97 -16.11 12.59
N ALA A 329 -20.86 -17.19 13.36
CA ALA A 329 -20.16 -18.41 12.94
C ALA A 329 -20.84 -19.10 11.74
N GLU A 330 -22.18 -19.16 11.68
CA GLU A 330 -22.93 -19.71 10.55
C GLU A 330 -22.70 -18.95 9.24
N LYS A 331 -22.46 -17.65 9.32
CA LYS A 331 -22.11 -16.78 8.17
C LYS A 331 -20.62 -16.76 7.85
N GLY A 332 -19.80 -17.54 8.56
CA GLY A 332 -18.34 -17.56 8.38
C GLY A 332 -17.64 -16.26 8.82
N LEU A 333 -18.31 -15.44 9.64
CA LEU A 333 -17.75 -14.21 10.19
C LEU A 333 -16.83 -14.53 11.37
N ASN A 334 -15.58 -14.12 11.28
CA ASN A 334 -14.62 -14.25 12.38
C ASN A 334 -14.62 -13.00 13.27
N ASP A 335 -14.05 -13.11 14.48
CA ASP A 335 -13.98 -11.99 15.44
C ASP A 335 -13.24 -10.76 14.87
N TYR A 336 -12.35 -10.99 13.91
CA TYR A 336 -11.64 -9.94 13.20
C TYR A 336 -12.57 -9.13 12.28
N GLN A 337 -13.45 -9.77 11.50
CA GLN A 337 -14.42 -9.07 10.66
C GLN A 337 -15.42 -8.29 11.50
N ALA A 338 -15.80 -8.82 12.66
CA ALA A 338 -16.59 -8.07 13.63
C ALA A 338 -15.85 -6.81 14.11
N SER A 339 -14.55 -6.92 14.41
CA SER A 339 -13.73 -5.77 14.85
C SER A 339 -13.59 -4.68 13.76
N VAL A 340 -13.41 -5.09 12.50
CA VAL A 340 -13.34 -4.16 11.36
C VAL A 340 -14.70 -3.50 11.11
N ALA A 341 -15.79 -4.26 11.23
CA ALA A 341 -17.13 -3.74 11.15
C ALA A 341 -17.42 -2.74 12.28
N GLU A 342 -16.94 -3.01 13.51
CA GLU A 342 -17.10 -2.10 14.65
C GLU A 342 -16.38 -0.77 14.41
N PHE A 343 -15.18 -0.83 13.82
CA PHE A 343 -14.43 0.37 13.42
C PHE A 343 -15.23 1.18 12.39
N GLU A 344 -15.74 0.56 11.33
CA GLU A 344 -16.56 1.27 10.33
C GLU A 344 -17.82 1.86 10.96
N ALA A 345 -18.50 1.09 11.80
CA ALA A 345 -19.73 1.48 12.48
C ALA A 345 -19.52 2.57 13.54
N SER A 346 -18.28 2.89 13.91
CA SER A 346 -17.98 4.03 14.78
C SER A 346 -18.17 5.38 14.06
N CYS A 347 -18.05 5.40 12.73
CA CYS A 347 -18.14 6.62 11.91
C CYS A 347 -19.56 6.76 11.35
N LYS A 348 -20.52 7.06 12.24
CA LYS A 348 -21.97 7.03 11.95
C LYS A 348 -22.48 8.30 11.29
N THR A 349 -22.02 9.46 11.77
CA THR A 349 -22.55 10.74 11.31
C THR A 349 -21.77 11.27 10.11
N PRO A 350 -22.36 12.18 9.31
CA PRO A 350 -21.61 12.90 8.27
C PRO A 350 -20.33 13.56 8.81
N GLN A 351 -20.40 14.12 10.03
CA GLN A 351 -19.26 14.75 10.68
C GLN A 351 -18.13 13.76 10.96
N ASP A 352 -18.44 12.60 11.55
CA ASP A 352 -17.42 11.58 11.88
C ASP A 352 -16.71 11.10 10.61
N ARG A 353 -17.48 10.86 9.55
CA ARG A 353 -16.93 10.39 8.27
C ARG A 353 -16.05 11.43 7.61
N ILE A 354 -16.45 12.71 7.59
CA ILE A 354 -15.60 13.78 7.07
C ILE A 354 -14.33 13.96 7.92
N GLN A 355 -14.43 13.82 9.24
CA GLN A 355 -13.25 13.82 10.10
C GLN A 355 -12.28 12.71 9.73
N MET A 356 -12.76 11.49 9.51
CA MET A 356 -11.93 10.36 9.06
C MET A 356 -11.32 10.61 7.69
N ALA A 357 -12.09 11.15 6.75
CA ALA A 357 -11.57 11.48 5.43
C ALA A 357 -10.43 12.50 5.53
N ILE A 358 -10.59 13.56 6.31
CA ILE A 358 -9.56 14.57 6.54
C ILE A 358 -8.31 13.95 7.16
N GLN A 359 -8.44 13.07 8.17
CA GLN A 359 -7.28 12.43 8.82
C GLN A 359 -6.47 11.57 7.84
N TRP A 360 -7.13 10.79 7.00
CA TRP A 360 -6.45 9.98 6.00
C TRP A 360 -5.79 10.83 4.90
N LEU A 361 -6.43 11.94 4.49
CA LEU A 361 -5.81 12.87 3.55
C LEU A 361 -4.65 13.64 4.18
N GLU A 362 -4.73 14.03 5.45
CA GLU A 362 -3.64 14.69 6.17
C GLU A 362 -2.43 13.75 6.28
N LEU A 363 -2.64 12.43 6.48
CA LEU A 363 -1.59 11.43 6.40
C LEU A 363 -0.94 11.43 5.01
N ALA A 364 -1.74 11.32 3.94
CA ALA A 364 -1.24 11.35 2.55
C ALA A 364 -0.51 12.66 2.20
N HIS A 365 -1.03 13.81 2.66
CA HIS A 365 -0.43 15.13 2.50
C HIS A 365 0.89 15.26 3.27
N GLY A 366 1.02 14.59 4.42
CA GLY A 366 2.28 14.47 5.17
C GLY A 366 3.41 13.81 4.38
N TYR A 367 3.07 12.96 3.40
CA TYR A 367 4.00 12.41 2.40
C TYR A 367 4.13 13.27 1.14
N PHE A 368 3.63 14.51 1.18
CA PHE A 368 3.63 15.47 0.08
C PHE A 368 2.81 15.04 -1.13
N ASN A 369 1.72 14.28 -0.96
CA ASN A 369 0.84 13.95 -2.07
C ASN A 369 -0.02 15.15 -2.49
N VAL A 370 0.02 15.49 -3.79
CA VAL A 370 -0.63 16.69 -4.31
C VAL A 370 -2.15 16.55 -4.48
N GLU A 371 -2.63 15.34 -4.79
CA GLU A 371 -4.07 15.06 -4.88
C GLU A 371 -4.72 15.17 -3.50
N ALA A 372 -4.05 14.65 -2.46
CA ALA A 372 -4.51 14.78 -1.09
C ALA A 372 -4.61 16.25 -0.64
N ALA A 373 -3.67 17.10 -1.03
CA ALA A 373 -3.77 18.54 -0.79
C ALA A 373 -5.00 19.16 -1.47
N LEU A 374 -5.26 18.79 -2.73
CA LEU A 374 -6.41 19.29 -3.47
C LEU A 374 -7.74 18.84 -2.82
N ASP A 375 -7.82 17.58 -2.39
CA ASP A 375 -8.99 17.01 -1.74
C ASP A 375 -9.23 17.62 -0.36
N LEU A 376 -8.18 17.88 0.42
CA LEU A 376 -8.26 18.63 1.68
C LEU A 376 -8.77 20.05 1.45
N ALA A 377 -8.25 20.75 0.43
CA ALA A 377 -8.75 22.08 0.08
C ALA A 377 -10.25 22.04 -0.26
N PHE A 378 -10.69 21.02 -0.99
CA PHE A 378 -12.10 20.84 -1.30
C PHE A 378 -12.94 20.65 -0.04
N LEU A 379 -12.60 19.69 0.82
CA LEU A 379 -13.37 19.39 2.04
C LEU A 379 -13.41 20.57 3.02
N HIS A 380 -12.29 21.29 3.19
CA HIS A 380 -12.23 22.47 4.05
C HIS A 380 -12.95 23.70 3.48
N SER A 381 -13.28 23.71 2.19
CA SER A 381 -14.03 24.80 1.55
C SER A 381 -15.55 24.69 1.68
N ARG A 382 -16.05 23.51 2.09
CA ARG A 382 -17.49 23.24 2.19
C ARG A 382 -18.07 23.85 3.48
N LYS A 383 -19.12 24.66 3.39
CA LYS A 383 -19.93 25.10 4.54
C LYS A 383 -20.85 24.00 5.06
N TYR A 384 -21.30 23.10 4.18
CA TYR A 384 -22.17 21.98 4.53
C TYR A 384 -21.57 20.64 4.10
N VAL A 385 -21.71 19.64 4.97
CA VAL A 385 -21.33 18.25 4.71
C VAL A 385 -22.56 17.35 4.76
N TYR A 386 -22.59 16.37 3.86
CA TYR A 386 -23.72 15.46 3.65
C TYR A 386 -23.35 14.03 4.04
N GLN A 387 -24.35 13.17 4.12
CA GLN A 387 -24.14 11.76 4.44
C GLN A 387 -23.35 11.00 3.37
N LEU A 388 -23.27 11.52 2.14
CA LEU A 388 -22.69 10.86 0.98
C LEU A 388 -22.31 11.88 -0.10
N CYS A 389 -21.50 11.45 -1.06
CA CYS A 389 -21.10 12.20 -2.27
C CYS A 389 -20.43 13.57 -2.03
N ASN A 390 -19.83 13.84 -0.87
CA ASN A 390 -19.28 15.16 -0.55
C ASN A 390 -18.25 15.65 -1.59
N MET A 391 -17.34 14.79 -2.03
CA MET A 391 -16.29 15.16 -3.01
C MET A 391 -16.73 15.07 -4.48
N GLN A 392 -17.98 14.69 -4.74
CA GLN A 392 -18.55 14.66 -6.08
C GLN A 392 -19.29 15.96 -6.43
N LEU A 393 -19.57 16.80 -5.43
CA LEU A 393 -20.23 18.08 -5.60
C LEU A 393 -19.34 19.09 -6.33
N ALA A 394 -19.99 20.05 -6.98
CA ALA A 394 -19.29 21.19 -7.54
C ALA A 394 -18.69 22.06 -6.41
N ILE A 395 -17.50 22.59 -6.65
CA ILE A 395 -16.94 23.63 -5.79
C ILE A 395 -17.70 24.95 -6.05
N LYS A 396 -18.00 25.67 -4.98
CA LYS A 396 -18.75 26.94 -5.01
C LYS A 396 -18.19 27.92 -4.00
N HIS A 397 -18.36 29.20 -4.26
CA HIS A 397 -18.10 30.24 -3.27
C HIS A 397 -18.89 29.93 -1.98
N PRO A 398 -18.31 30.15 -0.78
CA PRO A 398 -18.98 29.79 0.47
C PRO A 398 -20.38 30.42 0.63
N ASP A 399 -20.62 31.60 0.07
CA ASP A 399 -21.92 32.28 0.14
C ASP A 399 -23.00 31.68 -0.77
N ASP A 400 -22.61 30.86 -1.74
CA ASP A 400 -23.53 30.18 -2.67
C ASP A 400 -23.84 28.74 -2.25
N GLN A 401 -23.26 28.26 -1.15
CA GLN A 401 -23.44 26.90 -0.65
C GLN A 401 -24.65 26.82 0.28
N THR A 402 -25.42 25.73 0.14
CA THR A 402 -26.65 25.50 0.91
C THR A 402 -26.70 24.09 1.49
N ASP A 403 -27.54 23.85 2.50
CA ASP A 403 -27.81 22.52 3.04
C ASP A 403 -28.56 21.59 2.05
N GLU A 404 -28.93 22.10 0.87
CA GLU A 404 -29.64 21.37 -0.17
C GLU A 404 -28.79 21.09 -1.43
N ASP A 405 -27.52 21.53 -1.48
CA ASP A 405 -26.65 21.34 -2.68
C ASP A 405 -26.48 19.88 -3.08
N ILE A 406 -26.72 18.93 -2.18
CA ILE A 406 -26.71 17.50 -2.51
C ILE A 406 -27.68 17.15 -3.65
N ARG A 407 -28.73 17.97 -3.91
CA ARG A 407 -29.62 17.80 -5.06
C ARG A 407 -28.91 17.90 -6.40
N GLU A 408 -27.75 18.53 -6.47
CA GLU A 408 -26.97 18.70 -7.71
C GLU A 408 -26.49 17.38 -8.30
N ILE A 409 -26.32 16.34 -7.48
CA ILE A 409 -25.89 15.01 -7.96
C ILE A 409 -27.05 14.22 -8.57
N LEU A 410 -28.31 14.62 -8.32
CA LEU A 410 -29.49 13.83 -8.73
C LEU A 410 -29.53 13.46 -10.22
N PRO A 411 -29.17 14.35 -11.17
CA PRO A 411 -29.14 13.99 -12.58
C PRO A 411 -28.23 12.80 -12.90
N ASP A 412 -27.14 12.62 -12.13
CA ASP A 412 -26.15 11.56 -12.33
C ASP A 412 -26.52 10.27 -11.56
N TYR A 413 -27.44 10.36 -10.59
CA TYR A 413 -27.77 9.25 -9.67
C TYR A 413 -29.30 9.00 -9.52
N GLU A 414 -30.10 9.35 -10.52
CA GLU A 414 -31.57 9.18 -10.50
C GLU A 414 -31.99 7.73 -10.21
N GLU A 415 -31.21 6.73 -10.64
CA GLU A 415 -31.47 5.31 -10.34
C GLU A 415 -31.44 5.01 -8.84
N TYR A 416 -30.55 5.69 -8.09
CA TYR A 416 -30.31 5.42 -6.67
C TYR A 416 -31.26 6.19 -5.77
N PHE A 417 -31.59 7.45 -6.11
CA PHE A 417 -32.42 8.33 -5.27
C PHE A 417 -33.85 8.48 -5.78
N GLY A 418 -34.11 8.19 -7.05
CA GLY A 418 -35.33 8.58 -7.74
C GLY A 418 -35.27 10.01 -8.30
N LYS A 419 -36.30 10.37 -9.06
CA LYS A 419 -36.35 11.61 -9.87
C LYS A 419 -36.47 12.91 -9.06
N ASP A 420 -37.15 12.86 -7.92
CA ASP A 420 -37.31 14.02 -7.02
C ASP A 420 -37.53 13.50 -5.59
N PRO A 421 -36.48 13.03 -4.91
CA PRO A 421 -36.58 12.54 -3.55
C PRO A 421 -36.89 13.69 -2.59
N GLU A 422 -37.71 13.40 -1.58
CA GLU A 422 -37.88 14.30 -0.45
C GLU A 422 -36.57 14.38 0.37
N LEU A 423 -36.11 15.60 0.65
CA LEU A 423 -34.94 15.82 1.50
C LEU A 423 -35.31 15.59 2.96
N GLN A 424 -34.72 14.56 3.55
CA GLN A 424 -34.90 14.27 4.97
C GLN A 424 -33.93 15.06 5.85
N GLU A 425 -34.28 15.13 7.14
CA GLU A 425 -33.41 15.70 8.16
C GLU A 425 -32.05 14.98 8.25
N PRO A 426 -30.98 15.70 8.60
CA PRO A 426 -29.66 15.11 8.76
C PRO A 426 -29.63 13.99 9.80
N TYR A 427 -28.69 13.06 9.62
CA TYR A 427 -28.53 11.97 10.57
C TYR A 427 -27.70 12.40 11.79
N ASP A 428 -28.27 12.25 12.98
CA ASP A 428 -27.66 12.65 14.26
C ASP A 428 -26.97 11.50 15.02
N GLY A 429 -26.99 10.28 14.49
CA GLY A 429 -26.37 9.11 15.12
C GLY A 429 -27.13 8.49 16.30
N THR A 430 -28.29 9.05 16.70
CA THR A 430 -28.99 8.64 17.93
C THR A 430 -30.08 7.58 17.74
N LYS A 431 -30.49 7.34 16.50
CA LYS A 431 -31.56 6.38 16.14
C LYS A 431 -31.06 5.38 15.12
N ASP A 432 -31.60 4.16 15.17
CA ASP A 432 -31.52 3.22 14.05
C ASP A 432 -32.34 3.82 12.91
N LEU A 433 -31.67 4.32 11.88
CA LEU A 433 -32.32 5.00 10.77
C LEU A 433 -32.11 4.19 9.49
N PRO A 434 -33.19 3.91 8.74
CA PRO A 434 -33.06 3.20 7.49
C PRO A 434 -32.19 4.03 6.54
N SER A 435 -31.23 3.35 5.90
CA SER A 435 -30.39 3.93 4.84
C SER A 435 -31.16 4.03 3.51
N LYS A 436 -32.25 3.28 3.38
CA LYS A 436 -33.08 3.17 2.19
C LYS A 436 -34.56 3.32 2.49
N THR A 437 -35.31 3.84 1.53
CA THR A 437 -36.76 3.87 1.54
C THR A 437 -37.33 2.44 1.39
N PRO A 438 -38.62 2.19 1.69
CA PRO A 438 -39.24 0.86 1.57
C PRO A 438 -39.17 0.24 0.15
N ASP A 439 -39.06 1.08 -0.88
CA ASP A 439 -38.86 0.70 -2.28
C ASP A 439 -37.39 0.45 -2.65
N GLY A 440 -36.47 0.50 -1.67
CA GLY A 440 -35.06 0.14 -1.82
C GLY A 440 -34.15 1.26 -2.35
N ARG A 441 -34.66 2.48 -2.52
CA ARG A 441 -33.88 3.66 -2.95
C ARG A 441 -33.13 4.26 -1.77
N MET A 442 -32.01 4.92 -2.01
CA MET A 442 -31.28 5.60 -0.94
C MET A 442 -32.03 6.85 -0.48
N ILE A 443 -31.97 7.11 0.82
CA ILE A 443 -32.56 8.32 1.41
C ILE A 443 -31.59 9.49 1.22
N LEU A 444 -32.09 10.58 0.61
CA LEU A 444 -31.35 11.82 0.47
C LEU A 444 -31.57 12.71 1.71
N ARG A 445 -30.49 13.20 2.32
CA ARG A 445 -30.55 14.05 3.53
C ARG A 445 -29.94 15.41 3.31
N ARG A 446 -30.50 16.41 3.99
CA ARG A 446 -29.91 17.76 4.11
C ARG A 446 -28.51 17.68 4.72
N GLY A 447 -27.69 18.67 4.37
CA GLY A 447 -26.35 18.84 4.93
C GLY A 447 -26.39 19.38 6.35
N ILE A 448 -25.34 19.10 7.11
CA ILE A 448 -25.05 19.76 8.39
C ILE A 448 -23.95 20.79 8.19
N GLU A 449 -23.91 21.82 9.04
CA GLU A 449 -22.78 22.75 9.06
C GLU A 449 -21.47 22.00 9.27
N ASN A 450 -20.48 22.31 8.44
CA ASN A 450 -19.18 21.67 8.46
C ASN A 450 -18.31 22.29 9.58
N PRO A 451 -18.03 21.56 10.67
CA PRO A 451 -17.18 22.09 11.75
C PRO A 451 -15.71 22.23 11.31
N PHE A 452 -15.34 21.63 10.18
CA PHE A 452 -13.99 21.67 9.64
C PHE A 452 -13.79 22.75 8.58
N TYR A 453 -14.82 23.53 8.24
CA TYR A 453 -14.69 24.64 7.30
C TYR A 453 -13.57 25.60 7.75
N SER A 454 -12.63 25.92 6.84
CA SER A 454 -11.52 26.82 7.16
C SER A 454 -10.87 27.40 5.90
N GLU A 455 -11.12 28.68 5.63
CA GLU A 455 -10.49 29.42 4.53
C GLU A 455 -8.96 29.40 4.60
N GLN A 456 -8.40 29.48 5.82
CA GLN A 456 -6.96 29.43 6.03
C GLN A 456 -6.36 28.09 5.59
N LYS A 457 -7.01 26.97 5.96
CA LYS A 457 -6.58 25.64 5.52
C LYS A 457 -6.73 25.47 4.02
N VAL A 458 -7.85 25.90 3.44
CA VAL A 458 -8.06 25.90 1.99
C VAL A 458 -6.90 26.60 1.28
N LYS A 459 -6.56 27.82 1.68
CA LYS A 459 -5.46 28.58 1.11
C LYS A 459 -4.13 27.83 1.24
N ALA A 460 -3.84 27.27 2.41
CA ALA A 460 -2.60 26.54 2.67
C ALA A 460 -2.45 25.31 1.74
N TYR A 461 -3.52 24.52 1.59
CA TYR A 461 -3.49 23.34 0.74
C TYR A 461 -3.43 23.67 -0.75
N LEU A 462 -4.14 24.70 -1.23
CA LEU A 462 -4.00 25.18 -2.61
C LEU A 462 -2.60 25.72 -2.90
N CYS A 463 -1.98 26.42 -1.94
CA CYS A 463 -0.58 26.84 -2.05
C CYS A 463 0.37 25.63 -2.08
N SER A 464 0.08 24.56 -1.34
CA SER A 464 0.84 23.31 -1.40
C SER A 464 0.88 22.72 -2.81
N VAL A 465 -0.24 22.75 -3.55
CA VAL A 465 -0.27 22.33 -4.97
C VAL A 465 0.60 23.25 -5.83
N ALA A 466 0.48 24.57 -5.64
CA ALA A 466 1.29 25.56 -6.36
C ALA A 466 2.80 25.33 -6.14
N TYR A 467 3.20 25.05 -4.90
CA TYR A 467 4.60 24.78 -4.55
C TYR A 467 5.14 23.50 -5.15
N CYS A 468 4.34 22.42 -5.19
CA CYS A 468 4.76 21.19 -5.84
C CYS A 468 5.10 21.45 -7.33
N ARG A 469 4.30 22.28 -8.00
CA ARG A 469 4.53 22.66 -9.39
C ARG A 469 5.81 23.50 -9.55
N LEU A 470 6.02 24.48 -8.67
CA LEU A 470 7.23 25.30 -8.66
C LEU A 470 8.48 24.45 -8.42
N ALA A 471 8.45 23.53 -7.45
CA ALA A 471 9.55 22.61 -7.16
C ALA A 471 9.91 21.76 -8.40
N MET A 472 8.92 21.22 -9.11
CA MET A 472 9.16 20.51 -10.37
C MET A 472 9.79 21.42 -11.44
N GLN A 473 9.38 22.68 -11.54
CA GLN A 473 9.98 23.65 -12.48
C GLN A 473 11.42 23.99 -12.10
N ASN A 474 11.73 24.12 -10.81
CA ASN A 474 13.08 24.35 -10.31
C ASN A 474 14.00 23.19 -10.67
N VAL A 475 13.56 21.95 -10.42
CA VAL A 475 14.29 20.72 -10.79
C VAL A 475 14.54 20.65 -12.30
N LYS A 476 13.52 20.95 -13.12
CA LYS A 476 13.68 21.00 -14.59
C LYS A 476 14.68 22.07 -15.01
N SER A 477 14.62 23.25 -14.41
CA SER A 477 15.50 24.38 -14.73
C SER A 477 16.95 24.13 -14.31
N ALA A 478 17.16 23.41 -13.20
CA ALA A 478 18.47 22.97 -12.73
C ALA A 478 19.08 21.85 -13.59
N GLY A 479 18.31 21.24 -14.51
CA GLY A 479 18.77 20.15 -15.36
C GLY A 479 19.05 18.84 -14.60
N ALA A 480 18.45 18.68 -13.41
CA ALA A 480 18.58 17.48 -12.58
C ALA A 480 17.99 16.25 -13.29
N LYS A 481 18.75 15.15 -13.33
CA LYS A 481 18.37 13.93 -14.06
C LYS A 481 18.18 12.73 -13.15
N THR A 482 19.01 12.61 -12.11
CA THR A 482 18.92 11.50 -11.15
C THR A 482 18.03 11.89 -9.98
N TRP A 483 17.47 10.90 -9.27
CA TRP A 483 16.69 11.16 -8.05
C TRP A 483 17.49 11.89 -6.98
N ALA A 484 18.79 11.60 -6.87
CA ALA A 484 19.69 12.33 -5.99
C ALA A 484 19.78 13.80 -6.39
N ASP A 485 20.00 14.09 -7.68
CA ASP A 485 20.04 15.48 -8.17
C ASP A 485 18.73 16.22 -7.91
N LYS A 486 17.58 15.56 -8.12
CA LYS A 486 16.26 16.17 -7.89
C LYS A 486 16.07 16.52 -6.41
N ARG A 487 16.49 15.61 -5.51
CA ARG A 487 16.43 15.80 -4.06
C ARG A 487 17.39 16.88 -3.58
N ASP A 488 18.57 17.02 -4.19
CA ASP A 488 19.51 18.09 -3.86
C ASP A 488 18.96 19.49 -4.20
N VAL A 489 18.06 19.58 -5.19
CA VAL A 489 17.41 20.83 -5.58
C VAL A 489 16.15 21.10 -4.73
N GLU A 490 15.31 20.09 -4.52
CA GLU A 490 14.03 20.21 -3.80
C GLU A 490 13.80 19.01 -2.84
N ASP A 491 14.52 18.97 -1.71
CA ASP A 491 14.55 17.81 -0.80
C ASP A 491 13.16 17.38 -0.34
N LYS A 492 12.30 18.33 0.09
CA LYS A 492 10.97 18.01 0.65
C LYS A 492 10.09 17.25 -0.35
N TRP A 493 9.98 17.74 -1.59
CA TRP A 493 9.08 17.15 -2.60
C TRP A 493 9.62 15.86 -3.22
N TYR A 494 10.94 15.66 -3.15
CA TYR A 494 11.62 14.49 -3.72
C TYR A 494 12.12 13.50 -2.66
N MET A 495 11.67 13.65 -1.41
CA MET A 495 12.01 12.76 -0.30
C MET A 495 11.49 11.34 -0.51
N PHE A 496 10.27 11.20 -1.05
CA PHE A 496 9.61 9.93 -1.33
C PHE A 496 9.51 9.70 -2.85
N PRO A 497 10.37 8.87 -3.46
CA PRO A 497 10.49 8.78 -4.92
C PRO A 497 9.21 8.31 -5.62
N ASP A 498 8.45 7.42 -5.00
CA ASP A 498 7.18 6.88 -5.51
C ASP A 498 6.09 7.97 -5.54
N VAL A 499 5.94 8.73 -4.44
CA VAL A 499 5.00 9.86 -4.37
C VAL A 499 5.42 10.98 -5.30
N ALA A 500 6.71 11.31 -5.35
CA ALA A 500 7.25 12.34 -6.24
C ALA A 500 7.03 11.97 -7.72
N SER A 501 7.26 10.70 -8.08
CA SER A 501 7.00 10.18 -9.44
C SER A 501 5.52 10.29 -9.81
N HIS A 502 4.61 9.98 -8.89
CA HIS A 502 3.17 10.14 -9.11
C HIS A 502 2.79 11.62 -9.24
N ASN A 503 3.27 12.48 -8.35
CA ASN A 503 3.04 13.92 -8.41
C ASN A 503 3.48 14.51 -9.76
N GLU A 504 4.67 14.15 -10.27
CA GLU A 504 5.15 14.60 -11.59
C GLU A 504 4.18 14.26 -12.74
N GLN A 505 3.43 13.16 -12.62
CA GLN A 505 2.45 12.72 -13.63
C GLN A 505 1.14 13.54 -13.56
N VAL A 506 0.70 13.91 -12.35
CA VAL A 506 -0.63 14.51 -12.13
C VAL A 506 -0.61 16.01 -11.85
N ILE A 507 0.56 16.62 -11.63
CA ILE A 507 0.69 17.99 -11.12
C ILE A 507 0.04 19.05 -12.01
N GLU A 508 0.17 18.97 -13.34
CA GLU A 508 -0.44 19.99 -14.21
C GLU A 508 -1.97 19.93 -14.16
N THR A 509 -2.56 18.73 -14.08
CA THR A 509 -4.01 18.54 -13.91
C THR A 509 -4.47 19.04 -12.54
N CYS A 510 -3.73 18.71 -11.48
CA CYS A 510 -4.02 19.18 -10.13
C CYS A 510 -3.91 20.70 -10.02
N TRP A 511 -2.93 21.30 -10.70
CA TRP A 511 -2.75 22.74 -10.74
C TRP A 511 -3.92 23.45 -11.43
N GLN A 512 -4.38 22.95 -12.58
CA GLN A 512 -5.57 23.50 -13.25
C GLN A 512 -6.81 23.45 -12.34
N LYS A 513 -7.00 22.35 -11.62
CA LYS A 513 -8.09 22.24 -10.63
C LYS A 513 -7.91 23.22 -9.47
N ALA A 514 -6.69 23.37 -8.95
CA ALA A 514 -6.39 24.32 -7.87
C ALA A 514 -6.65 25.78 -8.29
N GLN A 515 -6.34 26.15 -9.55
CA GLN A 515 -6.69 27.47 -10.10
C GLN A 515 -8.20 27.67 -10.17
N LYS A 516 -8.94 26.68 -10.68
CA LYS A 516 -10.41 26.72 -10.66
C LYS A 516 -10.95 26.89 -9.24
N TYR A 517 -10.38 26.18 -8.27
CA TYR A 517 -10.80 26.28 -6.87
C TYR A 517 -10.50 27.67 -6.30
N ALA A 518 -9.32 28.21 -6.59
CA ALA A 518 -8.94 29.58 -6.21
C ALA A 518 -9.90 30.62 -6.81
N ASP A 519 -10.30 30.47 -8.08
CA ASP A 519 -11.24 31.37 -8.75
C ASP A 519 -12.64 31.30 -8.14
N GLU A 520 -13.17 30.09 -7.94
CA GLU A 520 -14.51 29.87 -7.38
C GLU A 520 -14.62 30.28 -5.91
N LEU A 521 -13.53 30.17 -5.15
CA LEU A 521 -13.50 30.52 -3.72
C LEU A 521 -12.99 31.94 -3.46
N GLY A 522 -12.56 32.68 -4.48
CA GLY A 522 -12.00 34.03 -4.33
C GLY A 522 -10.67 34.08 -3.57
N VAL A 523 -9.83 33.04 -3.71
CA VAL A 523 -8.58 32.88 -2.93
C VAL A 523 -7.36 33.16 -3.79
N ASP A 524 -6.59 34.19 -3.42
CA ASP A 524 -5.25 34.40 -3.99
C ASP A 524 -4.22 33.43 -3.41
N LEU A 525 -3.37 32.88 -4.28
CA LEU A 525 -2.31 31.95 -3.91
C LEU A 525 -0.96 32.67 -3.87
N TRP A 526 -0.25 32.51 -2.76
CA TRP A 526 0.98 33.22 -2.47
C TRP A 526 2.09 32.25 -2.10
N HIS A 527 3.32 32.65 -2.38
CA HIS A 527 4.50 32.08 -1.80
C HIS A 527 4.83 32.79 -0.49
N ASP A 528 4.78 32.04 0.61
CA ASP A 528 5.33 32.48 1.89
C ASP A 528 6.84 32.51 1.75
N ALA A 529 7.34 33.70 1.50
CA ALA A 529 8.76 33.95 1.48
C ALA A 529 9.36 33.70 2.87
N THR A 530 10.60 33.20 2.90
CA THR A 530 11.43 33.27 4.11
C THR A 530 11.56 34.73 4.57
N PRO A 531 11.90 35.03 5.84
CA PRO A 531 12.03 36.42 6.33
C PRO A 531 12.94 37.34 5.50
N SER A 532 13.77 36.78 4.62
CA SER A 532 14.69 37.47 3.71
C SER A 532 14.17 37.68 2.28
N MET A 533 12.95 37.22 1.93
CA MET A 533 12.37 37.35 0.59
C MET A 533 10.99 38.04 0.67
N GLU A 534 10.59 38.73 -0.40
CA GLU A 534 9.23 39.28 -0.51
C GLU A 534 8.24 38.18 -0.91
N PRO A 535 7.02 38.14 -0.33
CA PRO A 535 6.00 37.19 -0.74
C PRO A 535 5.71 37.32 -2.23
N ALA A 536 5.88 36.22 -2.97
CA ALA A 536 5.62 36.20 -4.40
C ALA A 536 4.21 35.68 -4.68
N MET A 537 3.39 36.44 -5.40
CA MET A 537 2.07 35.97 -5.83
C MET A 537 2.24 34.86 -6.86
N LEU A 538 1.70 33.68 -6.57
CA LEU A 538 1.77 32.51 -7.45
C LEU A 538 0.60 32.47 -8.42
N TYR A 539 -0.59 32.86 -7.93
CA TYR A 539 -1.80 32.95 -8.72
C TYR A 539 -2.73 33.99 -8.12
N ARG A 540 -3.23 34.87 -8.97
CA ARG A 540 -4.30 35.80 -8.63
C ARG A 540 -5.61 35.19 -9.11
N HIS A 541 -6.58 35.05 -8.21
CA HIS A 541 -7.90 34.62 -8.60
C HIS A 541 -8.49 35.62 -9.61
N GLN A 542 -9.20 35.12 -10.62
CA GLN A 542 -9.72 35.99 -11.68
C GLN A 542 -11.04 36.68 -11.33
N GLY A 543 -11.58 36.43 -10.13
CA GLY A 543 -12.89 36.89 -9.70
C GLY A 543 -14.02 36.24 -10.49
N LYS A 544 -15.20 36.16 -9.87
CA LYS A 544 -16.46 36.04 -10.59
C LYS A 544 -17.19 37.37 -10.53
#